data_AF-S6G8C6-F1
#
_entry.id   AF-S6G8C6-F1
#
_cell.length_a   1.000
_cell.length_b   1.000
_cell.length_c   1.000
_cell.angle_alpha   90.00
_cell.angle_beta   90.00
_cell.angle_gamma   90.00
#
_symmetry.space_group_name_H-M   'P 1'
#
loop_
_entity.id
_entity.type
_entity.pdbx_description
1 polymer ?
#
loop_
_entity_poly.entity_id
_entity_poly.type
_entity_poly.pdbx_seq_one_letter_code
_entity_poly.pdbx_strand_id
1 'polypeptide(L)'
;MKEKKNNMKEKIEKIKELFKNDQNNQYDQNFKISNLIIQISAGVSMFLSSLMFIFGIVGMVVGSLVENTTNIHLNLAAGISLFVLGNYIFLICLVILVLSVISSYYQTGFLKVTIIILSFMSVVCMVGAIYMLFTKNNQNVEHEIVDDQVDEINEAKKIEKLKQVEKTYKLVKNQEISEDKLTAIFRKDPEFEELYNKVKEKAENRLKEKE
;
A
#
# COMPACT_ATOMS: atom_id res chain seq x y z
N MET A 1 -32.29 15.05 -68.70
CA MET A 1 -30.98 14.70 -68.10
C MET A 1 -30.72 15.36 -66.74
N LYS A 2 -31.02 16.66 -66.53
CA LYS A 2 -30.81 17.35 -65.24
C LYS A 2 -31.61 16.75 -64.08
N GLU A 3 -32.85 16.35 -64.34
CA GLU A 3 -33.78 15.80 -63.34
C GLU A 3 -33.29 14.46 -62.74
N LYS A 4 -32.74 13.57 -63.58
CA LYS A 4 -32.12 12.31 -63.14
C LYS A 4 -30.88 12.52 -62.25
N LYS A 5 -30.10 13.59 -62.49
CA LYS A 5 -28.92 13.93 -61.68
C LYS A 5 -29.30 14.45 -60.29
N ASN A 6 -30.38 15.24 -60.18
CA ASN A 6 -30.85 15.74 -58.89
C ASN A 6 -31.43 14.62 -58.03
N ASN A 7 -32.22 13.73 -58.63
CA ASN A 7 -32.80 12.56 -57.95
C ASN A 7 -31.72 11.58 -57.45
N MET A 8 -30.61 11.46 -58.19
CA MET A 8 -29.46 10.64 -57.78
C MET A 8 -28.66 11.27 -56.64
N LYS A 9 -28.47 12.61 -56.63
CA LYS A 9 -27.85 13.31 -55.51
C LYS A 9 -28.66 13.17 -54.23
N GLU A 10 -29.97 13.35 -54.31
CA GLU A 10 -30.87 13.23 -53.15
C GLU A 10 -30.85 11.81 -52.54
N LYS A 11 -30.78 10.77 -53.38
CA LYS A 11 -30.61 9.39 -52.91
C LYS A 11 -29.26 9.15 -52.22
N ILE A 12 -28.17 9.72 -52.75
CA ILE A 12 -26.84 9.61 -52.13
C ILE A 12 -26.80 10.32 -50.78
N GLU A 13 -27.49 11.46 -50.66
CA GLU A 13 -27.58 12.23 -49.42
C GLU A 13 -28.37 11.48 -48.34
N LYS A 14 -29.52 10.88 -48.71
CA LYS A 14 -30.29 9.98 -47.82
C LYS A 14 -29.49 8.75 -47.39
N ILE A 15 -28.71 8.15 -48.29
CA ILE A 15 -27.84 7.01 -47.95
C ILE A 15 -26.76 7.46 -46.94
N LYS A 16 -26.14 8.63 -47.14
CA LYS A 16 -25.16 9.17 -46.18
C LYS A 16 -25.77 9.46 -44.81
N GLU A 17 -26.98 10.02 -44.77
CA GLU A 17 -27.72 10.23 -43.52
C GLU A 17 -28.02 8.92 -42.80
N LEU A 18 -28.50 7.90 -43.53
CA LEU A 18 -28.76 6.57 -42.96
C LEU A 18 -27.50 5.95 -42.37
N PHE A 19 -26.38 5.98 -43.10
CA PHE A 19 -25.09 5.48 -42.58
C PHE A 19 -24.61 6.25 -41.36
N LYS A 20 -24.79 7.57 -41.33
CA LYS A 20 -24.38 8.42 -40.20
C LYS A 20 -25.25 8.17 -38.96
N ASN A 21 -26.55 7.97 -39.15
CA ASN A 21 -27.47 7.62 -38.06
C ASN A 21 -27.19 6.21 -37.51
N ASP A 22 -26.91 5.25 -38.38
CA ASP A 22 -26.60 3.89 -37.96
C ASP A 22 -25.29 3.83 -37.15
N GLN A 23 -24.25 4.55 -37.60
CA GLN A 23 -23.00 4.69 -36.84
C GLN A 23 -23.20 5.39 -35.49
N ASN A 24 -24.02 6.45 -35.43
CA ASN A 24 -24.31 7.15 -34.18
C ASN A 24 -25.08 6.26 -33.18
N ASN A 25 -26.05 5.47 -33.66
CA ASN A 25 -26.78 4.51 -32.83
C ASN A 25 -25.86 3.40 -32.30
N GLN A 26 -24.96 2.88 -33.14
CA GLN A 26 -23.98 1.87 -32.73
C GLN A 26 -23.00 2.42 -31.69
N TYR A 27 -22.56 3.68 -31.85
CA TYR A 27 -21.70 4.36 -30.89
C TYR A 27 -22.39 4.56 -29.54
N ASP A 28 -23.65 4.97 -29.54
CA ASP A 28 -24.43 5.20 -28.31
C ASP A 28 -24.73 3.89 -27.56
N GLN A 29 -24.99 2.79 -28.28
CA GLN A 29 -25.13 1.47 -27.66
C GLN A 29 -23.81 0.97 -27.03
N ASN A 30 -22.70 1.06 -27.77
CA ASN A 30 -21.38 0.67 -27.24
C ASN A 30 -20.97 1.52 -26.03
N PHE A 31 -21.37 2.78 -26.01
CA PHE A 31 -21.13 3.68 -24.89
C PHE A 31 -21.91 3.28 -23.64
N LYS A 32 -23.21 2.96 -23.78
CA LYS A 32 -24.04 2.48 -22.67
C LYS A 32 -23.50 1.17 -22.09
N ILE A 33 -23.11 0.23 -22.95
CA ILE A 33 -22.53 -1.06 -22.53
C ILE A 33 -21.21 -0.85 -21.78
N SER A 34 -20.31 0.01 -22.30
CA SER A 34 -19.02 0.28 -21.65
C SER A 34 -19.19 0.91 -20.27
N ASN A 35 -20.10 1.87 -20.14
CA ASN A 35 -20.39 2.54 -18.87
C ASN A 35 -21.01 1.56 -17.85
N LEU A 36 -21.87 0.65 -18.31
CA LEU A 36 -22.43 -0.41 -17.48
C LEU A 36 -21.33 -1.34 -16.95
N ILE A 37 -20.38 -1.74 -17.79
CA ILE A 37 -19.25 -2.60 -17.40
C ILE A 37 -18.40 -1.92 -16.31
N ILE A 38 -18.08 -0.63 -16.48
CA ILE A 38 -17.30 0.15 -15.50
C ILE A 38 -18.04 0.22 -14.15
N GLN A 39 -19.37 0.42 -14.17
CA GLN A 39 -20.16 0.46 -12.95
C GLN A 39 -20.16 -0.88 -12.21
N ILE A 40 -20.33 -1.98 -12.95
CA ILE A 40 -20.29 -3.33 -12.37
C ILE A 40 -18.90 -3.63 -11.81
N SER A 41 -17.83 -3.36 -12.56
CA SER A 41 -16.46 -3.63 -12.12
C SER A 41 -16.06 -2.79 -10.91
N ALA A 42 -16.44 -1.51 -10.88
CA ALA A 42 -16.21 -0.65 -9.73
C ALA A 42 -17.03 -1.08 -8.51
N GLY A 43 -18.27 -1.52 -8.70
CA GLY A 43 -19.10 -2.06 -7.62
C GLY A 43 -18.51 -3.33 -7.00
N VAL A 44 -18.04 -4.27 -7.83
CA VAL A 44 -17.33 -5.47 -7.37
C VAL A 44 -16.04 -5.09 -6.63
N SER A 45 -15.28 -4.13 -7.16
CA SER A 45 -14.05 -3.67 -6.53
C SER A 45 -14.32 -3.01 -5.17
N MET A 46 -15.33 -2.16 -5.06
CA MET A 46 -15.74 -1.54 -3.79
C MET A 46 -16.15 -2.59 -2.75
N PHE A 47 -16.88 -3.63 -3.17
CA PHE A 47 -17.25 -4.74 -2.28
C PHE A 47 -16.00 -5.48 -1.76
N LEU A 48 -15.06 -5.82 -2.66
CA LEU A 48 -13.81 -6.49 -2.28
C LEU A 48 -12.92 -5.63 -1.37
N SER A 49 -12.82 -4.32 -1.67
CA SER A 49 -12.10 -3.36 -0.83
C SER A 49 -12.73 -3.23 0.57
N SER A 50 -14.06 -3.30 0.66
CA SER A 50 -14.76 -3.33 1.96
C SER A 50 -14.40 -4.58 2.77
N LEU A 51 -14.24 -5.74 2.13
CA LEU A 51 -13.73 -6.94 2.78
C LEU A 51 -12.29 -6.76 3.27
N MET A 52 -11.41 -6.17 2.45
CA MET A 52 -10.03 -5.86 2.86
C MET A 52 -9.98 -4.89 4.05
N PHE A 53 -10.88 -3.91 4.09
CA PHE A 53 -11.01 -2.97 5.21
C PHE A 53 -11.41 -3.69 6.50
N ILE A 54 -12.40 -4.59 6.43
CA ILE A 54 -12.84 -5.41 7.58
C ILE A 54 -11.70 -6.31 8.06
N PHE A 55 -11.03 -7.02 7.15
CA PHE A 55 -9.88 -7.86 7.50
C PHE A 55 -8.69 -7.03 8.04
N GLY A 56 -8.50 -5.81 7.56
CA GLY A 56 -7.51 -4.86 8.08
C GLY A 56 -7.78 -4.48 9.53
N ILE A 57 -9.04 -4.14 9.88
CA ILE A 57 -9.44 -3.87 11.26
C ILE A 57 -9.23 -5.11 12.14
N VAL A 58 -9.69 -6.28 11.68
CA VAL A 58 -9.50 -7.53 12.42
C VAL A 58 -8.00 -7.81 12.63
N GLY A 59 -7.17 -7.59 11.63
CA GLY A 59 -5.71 -7.73 11.72
C GLY A 59 -5.07 -6.75 12.69
N MET A 60 -5.54 -5.50 12.73
CA MET A 60 -5.05 -4.51 13.69
C MET A 60 -5.43 -4.88 15.12
N VAL A 61 -6.68 -5.31 15.36
CA VAL A 61 -7.15 -5.69 16.69
C VAL A 61 -6.45 -6.97 17.17
N VAL A 62 -6.46 -8.03 16.35
CA VAL A 62 -5.82 -9.32 16.69
C VAL A 62 -4.30 -9.18 16.79
N GLY A 63 -3.67 -8.42 15.89
CA GLY A 63 -2.23 -8.19 15.90
C GLY A 63 -1.74 -7.28 17.04
N SER A 64 -2.62 -6.45 17.61
CA SER A 64 -2.29 -5.64 18.81
C SER A 64 -2.31 -6.45 20.11
N LEU A 65 -3.00 -7.60 20.12
CA LEU A 65 -3.07 -8.53 21.24
C LEU A 65 -1.92 -9.56 21.13
N VAL A 66 -0.70 -9.08 21.40
CA VAL A 66 0.53 -9.79 21.85
C VAL A 66 0.73 -11.27 21.47
N GLU A 67 1.86 -11.51 20.78
CA GLU A 67 2.64 -12.77 20.63
C GLU A 67 1.94 -14.03 20.08
N ASN A 68 2.18 -14.26 18.78
CA ASN A 68 2.52 -15.59 18.23
C ASN A 68 1.55 -16.79 18.40
N THR A 69 0.25 -16.60 18.62
CA THR A 69 -0.67 -17.76 18.80
C THR A 69 -1.80 -17.90 17.78
N THR A 70 -1.80 -17.19 16.65
CA THR A 70 -2.80 -17.41 15.60
C THR A 70 -2.19 -17.96 14.32
N ASN A 71 -2.72 -19.07 13.81
CA ASN A 71 -2.37 -19.70 12.51
C ASN A 71 -2.65 -18.79 11.28
N ILE A 72 -3.04 -17.53 11.52
CA ILE A 72 -3.29 -16.51 10.52
C ILE A 72 -2.12 -15.55 10.60
N HIS A 73 -1.32 -15.44 9.52
CA HIS A 73 -0.22 -14.47 9.38
C HIS A 73 -0.72 -13.00 9.26
N LEU A 74 -1.86 -12.66 9.88
CA LEU A 74 -2.28 -11.27 10.03
C LEU A 74 -1.51 -10.66 11.21
N ASN A 75 -0.26 -10.28 10.93
CA ASN A 75 0.50 -9.40 11.79
C ASN A 75 -0.15 -8.01 11.82
N LEU A 76 0.08 -7.22 12.87
CA LEU A 76 -0.33 -5.82 12.98
C LEU A 76 0.06 -5.03 11.72
N ALA A 77 1.28 -5.25 11.21
CA ALA A 77 1.76 -4.64 9.98
C ALA A 77 0.92 -5.02 8.75
N ALA A 78 0.56 -6.29 8.59
CA ALA A 78 -0.31 -6.75 7.50
C ALA A 78 -1.74 -6.19 7.64
N GLY A 79 -2.26 -6.07 8.87
CA GLY A 79 -3.54 -5.45 9.16
C GLY A 79 -3.58 -3.96 8.79
N ILE A 80 -2.53 -3.20 9.14
CA ILE A 80 -2.38 -1.79 8.76
C ILE A 80 -2.28 -1.66 7.24
N SER A 81 -1.47 -2.49 6.58
CA SER A 81 -1.33 -2.47 5.13
C SER A 81 -2.65 -2.77 4.43
N LEU A 82 -3.40 -3.78 4.86
CA LEU A 82 -4.73 -4.12 4.35
C LEU A 82 -5.74 -2.98 4.54
N PHE A 83 -5.70 -2.32 5.69
CA PHE A 83 -6.56 -1.18 6.00
C PHE A 83 -6.27 0.02 5.10
N VAL A 84 -4.99 0.36 4.90
CA VAL A 84 -4.56 1.49 4.06
C VAL A 84 -4.83 1.20 2.58
N LEU A 85 -4.43 0.02 2.08
CA LEU A 85 -4.71 -0.39 0.69
C LEU A 85 -6.21 -0.48 0.42
N GLY A 86 -6.97 -1.08 1.32
CA GLY A 86 -8.42 -1.18 1.21
C GLY A 86 -9.06 0.20 1.02
N ASN A 87 -8.73 1.17 1.90
CA ASN A 87 -9.22 2.55 1.80
C ASN A 87 -8.77 3.26 0.51
N TYR A 88 -7.50 3.11 0.13
CA TYR A 88 -6.97 3.77 -1.06
C TYR A 88 -7.68 3.28 -2.33
N ILE A 89 -7.88 1.96 -2.45
CA ILE A 89 -8.54 1.41 -3.62
C ILE A 89 -10.04 1.75 -3.61
N PHE A 90 -10.69 1.78 -2.43
CA PHE A 90 -12.07 2.27 -2.32
C PHE A 90 -12.22 3.68 -2.90
N LEU A 91 -11.33 4.58 -2.50
CA LEU A 91 -11.32 5.97 -2.95
C LEU A 91 -11.12 6.05 -4.47
N ILE A 92 -10.18 5.29 -5.04
CA ILE A 92 -9.95 5.25 -6.48
C ILE A 92 -11.19 4.74 -7.22
N CYS A 93 -11.83 3.66 -6.74
CA CYS A 93 -13.06 3.15 -7.35
C CYS A 93 -14.20 4.19 -7.30
N LEU A 94 -14.29 4.96 -6.22
CA LEU A 94 -15.27 6.05 -6.10
C LEU A 94 -15.01 7.14 -7.14
N VAL A 95 -13.75 7.57 -7.29
CA VAL A 95 -13.35 8.55 -8.29
C VAL A 95 -13.64 8.04 -9.70
N ILE A 96 -13.35 6.75 -9.97
CA ILE A 96 -13.66 6.11 -11.25
C ILE A 96 -15.16 6.16 -11.55
N LEU A 97 -16.03 5.83 -10.58
CA LEU A 97 -17.49 5.90 -10.76
C LEU A 97 -17.96 7.31 -11.09
N VAL A 98 -17.46 8.31 -10.36
CA VAL A 98 -17.78 9.72 -10.61
C VAL A 98 -17.33 10.14 -12.01
N LEU A 99 -16.10 9.78 -12.40
CA LEU A 99 -15.57 10.04 -13.74
C LEU A 99 -16.33 9.28 -14.83
N SER A 100 -16.89 8.10 -14.53
CA SER A 100 -17.73 7.34 -15.46
C SER A 100 -19.04 8.08 -15.75
N VAL A 101 -19.69 8.65 -14.72
CA VAL A 101 -20.89 9.48 -14.89
C VAL A 101 -20.58 10.76 -15.67
N ILE A 102 -19.47 11.42 -15.37
CA ILE A 102 -19.03 12.62 -16.09
C ILE A 102 -18.68 12.28 -17.55
N SER A 103 -17.98 11.18 -17.80
CA SER A 103 -17.66 10.72 -19.15
C SER A 103 -18.92 10.36 -19.94
N SER A 104 -19.99 9.91 -19.26
CA SER A 104 -21.31 9.71 -19.86
C SER A 104 -21.87 11.02 -20.45
N TYR A 105 -21.65 12.13 -19.74
CA TYR A 105 -22.17 13.45 -20.11
C TYR A 105 -21.37 14.09 -21.25
N TYR A 106 -20.03 13.99 -21.23
CA TYR A 106 -19.16 14.70 -22.19
C TYR A 106 -18.81 13.89 -23.45
N GLN A 107 -19.25 12.62 -23.57
CA GLN A 107 -18.97 11.71 -24.71
C GLN A 107 -17.48 11.58 -25.11
N THR A 108 -16.55 11.92 -24.22
CA THR A 108 -15.11 11.86 -24.49
C THR A 108 -14.60 10.42 -24.55
N GLY A 109 -14.08 10.00 -25.71
CA GLY A 109 -13.58 8.64 -25.92
C GLY A 109 -12.29 8.30 -25.15
N PHE A 110 -11.39 9.26 -24.97
CA PHE A 110 -10.10 9.05 -24.28
C PHE A 110 -10.29 8.68 -22.79
N LEU A 111 -11.19 9.40 -22.10
CA LEU A 111 -11.54 9.14 -20.71
C LEU A 111 -12.03 7.71 -20.49
N LYS A 112 -12.80 7.14 -21.44
CA LYS A 112 -13.30 5.76 -21.35
C LYS A 112 -12.17 4.74 -21.30
N VAL A 113 -11.19 4.86 -22.20
CA VAL A 113 -10.08 3.91 -22.30
C VAL A 113 -9.24 3.94 -21.02
N THR A 114 -8.93 5.14 -20.51
CA THR A 114 -8.20 5.30 -19.25
C THR A 114 -8.95 4.68 -18.08
N ILE A 115 -10.27 4.90 -17.98
CA ILE A 115 -11.08 4.35 -16.89
C ILE A 115 -11.14 2.82 -16.93
N ILE A 116 -11.28 2.23 -18.12
CA ILE A 116 -11.30 0.76 -18.28
C ILE A 116 -9.98 0.15 -17.82
N ILE A 117 -8.85 0.68 -18.29
CA ILE A 117 -7.52 0.20 -17.90
C ILE A 117 -7.34 0.30 -16.39
N LEU A 118 -7.69 1.44 -15.81
CA LEU A 118 -7.55 1.69 -14.37
C LEU A 118 -8.41 0.73 -13.54
N SER A 119 -9.64 0.44 -14.00
CA SER A 119 -10.53 -0.51 -13.33
C SER A 119 -9.98 -1.94 -13.36
N PHE A 120 -9.40 -2.40 -14.46
CA PHE A 120 -8.79 -3.73 -14.53
C PHE A 120 -7.55 -3.85 -13.63
N MET A 121 -6.69 -2.83 -13.61
CA MET A 121 -5.51 -2.81 -12.75
C MET A 121 -5.87 -2.87 -11.26
N SER A 122 -6.95 -2.19 -10.87
CA SER A 122 -7.48 -2.26 -9.50
C SER A 122 -7.88 -3.69 -9.10
N VAL A 123 -8.59 -4.41 -9.95
CA VAL A 123 -9.02 -5.80 -9.67
C VAL A 123 -7.83 -6.74 -9.55
N VAL A 124 -6.86 -6.62 -10.46
CA VAL A 124 -5.62 -7.43 -10.42
C VAL A 124 -4.83 -7.16 -9.13
N CYS A 125 -4.72 -5.89 -8.72
CA CYS A 125 -4.04 -5.52 -7.48
C CYS A 125 -4.73 -6.13 -6.23
N MET A 126 -6.06 -6.11 -6.17
CA MET A 126 -6.79 -6.73 -5.06
C MET A 126 -6.65 -8.24 -5.02
N VAL A 127 -6.78 -8.92 -6.17
CA VAL A 127 -6.62 -10.38 -6.24
C VAL A 127 -5.18 -10.78 -5.91
N GLY A 128 -4.19 -10.00 -6.35
CA GLY A 128 -2.79 -10.19 -5.99
C GLY A 128 -2.52 -10.05 -4.50
N ALA A 129 -3.07 -9.00 -3.87
CA ALA A 129 -2.95 -8.79 -2.42
C ALA A 129 -3.61 -9.91 -1.62
N ILE A 130 -4.81 -10.36 -2.03
CA ILE A 130 -5.50 -11.50 -1.40
C ILE A 130 -4.68 -12.78 -1.59
N TYR A 131 -4.17 -13.05 -2.79
CA TYR A 131 -3.34 -14.21 -3.07
C TYR A 131 -2.06 -14.23 -2.24
N MET A 132 -1.42 -13.08 -2.04
CA MET A 132 -0.24 -12.94 -1.19
C MET A 132 -0.54 -13.26 0.29
N LEU A 133 -1.75 -12.97 0.77
CA LEU A 133 -2.18 -13.31 2.13
C LEU A 133 -2.46 -14.80 2.34
N PHE A 134 -2.81 -15.55 1.27
CA PHE A 134 -3.15 -16.96 1.34
C PHE A 134 -2.05 -17.90 0.85
N THR A 135 -1.03 -17.39 0.13
CA THR A 135 0.12 -18.19 -0.32
C THR A 135 1.05 -18.48 0.84
N LYS A 136 0.97 -19.70 1.35
CA LYS A 136 1.93 -20.30 2.30
C LYS A 136 3.18 -20.71 1.50
N ASN A 137 4.37 -20.25 1.87
CA ASN A 137 5.68 -20.50 1.24
C ASN A 137 5.95 -19.76 -0.09
N ASN A 138 6.58 -18.60 0.00
CA ASN A 138 7.92 -18.33 -0.58
C ASN A 138 8.32 -16.87 -0.28
N GLN A 139 8.47 -16.55 1.01
CA GLN A 139 8.93 -15.24 1.49
C GLN A 139 10.43 -14.98 1.27
N ASN A 140 11.14 -15.76 0.46
CA ASN A 140 12.59 -15.62 0.30
C ASN A 140 13.03 -14.53 -0.68
N VAL A 141 12.10 -13.81 -1.35
CA VAL A 141 12.47 -12.82 -2.39
C VAL A 141 11.97 -11.40 -2.09
N GLU A 142 10.97 -11.23 -1.22
CA GLU A 142 10.39 -9.92 -0.90
C GLU A 142 10.74 -9.42 0.52
N HIS A 143 11.13 -10.32 1.43
CA HIS A 143 11.65 -9.93 2.76
C HIS A 143 13.04 -9.28 2.68
N GLU A 144 13.84 -9.61 1.67
CA GLU A 144 15.21 -9.11 1.53
C GLU A 144 15.26 -7.58 1.28
N ILE A 145 14.21 -6.99 0.68
CA ILE A 145 14.20 -5.56 0.32
C ILE A 145 13.65 -4.69 1.48
N VAL A 146 12.80 -5.24 2.35
CA VAL A 146 12.19 -4.50 3.47
C VAL A 146 12.97 -4.70 4.77
N ASP A 147 13.54 -5.88 5.01
CA ASP A 147 14.36 -6.13 6.20
C ASP A 147 15.70 -5.37 6.13
N ASP A 148 16.32 -5.20 4.94
CA ASP A 148 17.58 -4.45 4.81
C ASP A 148 17.46 -2.99 5.27
N GLN A 149 16.31 -2.33 5.10
CA GLN A 149 16.11 -0.94 5.57
C GLN A 149 15.70 -0.85 7.05
N VAL A 150 15.02 -1.87 7.58
CA VAL A 150 14.59 -1.89 8.99
C VAL A 150 15.74 -2.32 9.91
N ASP A 151 16.59 -3.23 9.44
CA ASP A 151 17.81 -3.64 10.14
C ASP A 151 18.87 -2.55 10.13
N GLU A 152 19.01 -1.74 9.07
CA GLU A 152 19.92 -0.59 9.07
C GLU A 152 19.50 0.48 10.11
N ILE A 153 18.19 0.70 10.30
CA ILE A 153 17.66 1.64 11.29
C ILE A 153 17.79 1.08 12.73
N ASN A 154 17.60 -0.23 12.92
CA ASN A 154 17.78 -0.87 14.23
C ASN A 154 19.25 -1.02 14.62
N GLU A 155 20.15 -1.34 13.69
CA GLU A 155 21.59 -1.35 13.93
C GLU A 155 22.10 0.07 14.19
N ALA A 156 21.68 1.09 13.42
CA ALA A 156 22.09 2.47 13.67
C ALA A 156 21.66 2.97 15.06
N LYS A 157 20.42 2.68 15.49
CA LYS A 157 19.94 3.00 16.84
C LYS A 157 20.69 2.24 17.93
N LYS A 158 21.04 0.97 17.69
CA LYS A 158 21.80 0.14 18.63
C LYS A 158 23.26 0.62 18.73
N ILE A 159 23.87 1.01 17.62
CA ILE A 159 25.22 1.61 17.57
C ILE A 159 25.24 2.97 18.26
N GLU A 160 24.20 3.79 18.07
CA GLU A 160 24.09 5.09 18.73
C GLU A 160 23.88 4.96 20.24
N LYS A 161 22.97 4.07 20.68
CA LYS A 161 22.82 3.72 22.11
C LYS A 161 24.13 3.20 22.70
N LEU A 162 24.84 2.29 22.01
CA LEU A 162 26.15 1.79 22.46
C LEU A 162 27.20 2.90 22.59
N LYS A 163 27.27 3.83 21.62
CA LYS A 163 28.17 5.00 21.71
C LYS A 163 27.83 5.90 22.89
N GLN A 164 26.54 6.10 23.18
CA GLN A 164 26.10 6.87 24.34
C GLN A 164 26.46 6.18 25.66
N VAL A 165 26.30 4.86 25.73
CA VAL A 165 26.71 4.04 26.89
C VAL A 165 28.22 4.11 27.10
N GLU A 166 29.04 3.95 26.05
CA GLU A 166 30.50 4.05 26.13
C GLU A 166 30.96 5.44 26.56
N LYS A 167 30.31 6.50 26.06
CA LYS A 167 30.59 7.88 26.47
C LYS A 167 30.27 8.09 27.95
N THR A 168 29.13 7.57 28.41
CA THR A 168 28.69 7.66 29.81
C THR A 168 29.65 6.90 30.74
N TYR A 169 30.09 5.71 30.35
CA TYR A 169 31.09 4.94 31.10
C TYR A 169 32.42 5.71 31.25
N LYS A 170 32.91 6.36 30.20
CA LYS A 170 34.11 7.21 30.27
C LYS A 170 33.93 8.40 31.20
N LEU A 171 32.78 9.06 31.16
CA LEU A 171 32.46 10.20 32.03
C LEU A 171 32.38 9.79 33.51
N VAL A 172 31.81 8.62 33.82
CA VAL A 172 31.78 8.07 35.18
C VAL A 172 33.19 7.70 35.65
N LYS A 173 33.99 7.04 34.79
CA LYS A 173 35.39 6.68 35.11
C LYS A 173 36.26 7.91 35.37
N ASN A 174 36.01 9.01 34.66
CA ASN A 174 36.69 10.28 34.84
C ASN A 174 36.12 11.13 35.99
N GLN A 175 35.17 10.61 36.77
CA GLN A 175 34.48 11.29 37.89
C GLN A 175 33.68 12.54 37.49
N GLU A 176 33.31 12.68 36.22
CA GLU A 176 32.53 13.82 35.71
C GLU A 176 31.01 13.65 35.91
N ILE A 177 30.55 12.43 36.21
CA ILE A 177 29.16 12.11 36.52
C ILE A 177 29.09 11.41 37.89
N SER A 178 28.20 11.89 38.76
CA SER A 178 27.92 11.24 40.05
C SER A 178 27.11 9.96 39.89
N GLU A 179 27.35 8.98 40.77
CA GLU A 179 26.65 7.69 40.75
C GLU A 179 25.13 7.84 40.84
N ASP A 180 24.64 8.85 41.59
CA ASP A 180 23.21 9.15 41.72
C ASP A 180 22.54 9.49 40.38
N LYS A 181 23.26 10.19 39.48
CA LYS A 181 22.75 10.53 38.14
C LYS A 181 22.75 9.30 37.23
N LEU A 182 23.71 8.41 37.40
CA LEU A 182 23.78 7.16 36.67
C LEU A 182 22.63 6.22 37.05
N THR A 183 22.32 6.10 38.34
CA THR A 183 21.17 5.32 38.82
C THR A 183 19.84 5.88 38.32
N ALA A 184 19.71 7.21 38.18
CA ALA A 184 18.53 7.84 37.61
C ALA A 184 18.35 7.53 36.10
N ILE A 185 19.44 7.30 35.36
CA ILE A 185 19.40 6.90 33.95
C ILE A 185 18.99 5.42 33.84
N PHE A 186 19.55 4.54 34.66
CA PHE A 186 19.20 3.11 34.68
C PHE A 186 17.73 2.85 35.04
N ARG A 187 17.16 3.65 35.95
CA ARG A 187 15.72 3.57 36.29
C ARG A 187 14.79 3.95 35.13
N LYS A 188 15.26 4.73 34.15
CA LYS A 188 14.47 5.17 33.00
C LYS A 188 14.62 4.24 31.79
N ASP A 189 15.77 3.59 31.64
CA ASP A 189 16.05 2.67 30.53
C ASP A 189 16.81 1.42 31.05
N PRO A 190 16.10 0.30 31.34
CA PRO A 190 16.72 -0.92 31.85
C PRO A 190 17.64 -1.61 30.81
N GLU A 191 17.41 -1.39 29.51
CA GLU A 191 18.31 -1.88 28.45
C GLU A 191 19.68 -1.18 28.49
N PHE A 192 19.69 0.09 28.93
CA PHE A 192 20.92 0.87 29.07
C PHE A 192 21.81 0.31 30.21
N GLU A 193 21.22 -0.18 31.29
CA GLU A 193 21.93 -0.82 32.40
C GLU A 193 22.63 -2.11 31.96
N GLU A 194 21.94 -2.95 31.19
CA GLU A 194 22.52 -4.20 30.67
C GLU A 194 23.70 -3.93 29.73
N LEU A 195 23.56 -2.95 28.83
CA LEU A 195 24.63 -2.54 27.91
C LEU A 195 25.82 -1.91 28.65
N TYR A 196 25.55 -1.11 29.69
CA TYR A 196 26.59 -0.50 30.52
C TYR A 196 27.43 -1.56 31.25
N ASN A 197 26.77 -2.58 31.82
CA ASN A 197 27.44 -3.68 32.50
C ASN A 197 28.32 -4.50 31.54
N LYS A 198 27.85 -4.77 30.31
CA LYS A 198 28.65 -5.44 29.27
C LYS A 198 29.89 -4.62 28.86
N VAL A 199 29.76 -3.29 28.74
CA VAL A 199 30.89 -2.41 28.42
C VAL A 199 31.90 -2.36 29.56
N LYS A 200 31.43 -2.28 30.81
CA LYS A 200 32.27 -2.31 32.02
C LYS A 200 33.06 -3.62 32.12
N GLU A 201 32.40 -4.76 31.97
CA GLU A 201 33.01 -6.08 32.01
C GLU A 201 34.08 -6.26 30.91
N LYS A 202 33.77 -5.83 29.68
CA LYS A 202 34.72 -5.86 28.56
C LYS A 202 35.94 -4.96 28.79
N ALA A 203 35.76 -3.82 29.44
CA ALA A 203 36.86 -2.90 29.77
C ALA A 203 37.75 -3.44 30.88
N GLU A 204 37.17 -4.10 31.89
CA GLU A 204 37.89 -4.73 33.01
C GLU A 204 38.67 -5.97 32.55
N ASN A 205 38.11 -6.78 31.65
CA ASN A 205 38.80 -7.95 31.09
C ASN A 205 39.99 -7.56 30.19
N ARG A 206 39.88 -6.45 29.43
CA ARG A 206 41.00 -5.91 28.62
C ARG A 206 42.15 -5.32 29.44
N LEU A 207 41.90 -4.95 30.70
CA LEU A 207 42.95 -4.48 31.61
C LEU A 207 43.71 -5.67 32.21
N LYS A 208 43.02 -6.77 32.50
CA LYS A 208 43.62 -8.02 33.01
C LYS A 208 44.46 -8.77 31.97
N GLU A 209 44.19 -8.61 30.67
CA GLU A 209 45.01 -9.17 29.59
C GLU A 209 46.30 -8.37 29.31
N LYS A 210 46.47 -7.20 29.93
CA LYS A 210 47.64 -6.31 29.74
C LYS A 210 48.60 -6.27 30.93
N GLU A 211 48.29 -6.99 32.01
CA GLU A 211 49.18 -7.26 33.15
C GLU A 211 49.84 -8.63 32.98
#